data_AF-A0A1F8X8N6-F1
#
_entry.id   AF-A0A1F8X8N6-F1
#
_cell.length_a   1.000
_cell.length_b   1.000
_cell.length_c   1.000
_cell.angle_alpha   90.00
_cell.angle_beta   90.00
_cell.angle_gamma   90.00
#
_symmetry.space_group_name_H-M   'P 1'
#
loop_
_entity.id
_entity.type
_entity.pdbx_description
1 polymer ?
#
loop_
_entity_poly.entity_id
_entity_poly.type
_entity_poly.pdbx_seq_one_letter_code
_entity_poly.pdbx_strand_id
1 'polypeptide(L)'
;MVRSLKYLVAIFPLVAFLALGISSCDSAKQTAAPQPASSVTLGKGGETRPTLPASNFTGETAAAYQAAAEVPEVLDGLYCYCDCEKNFGHKSLLSCFVDEHGANCDICIYEAIMAHDLHKKGVDMNGIKKAIDERFSHLRH
;
A
#
# COMPACT_ATOMS: atom_id res chain seq x y z
N MET A 1 -41.34 -41.50 -20.51
CA MET A 1 -40.98 -41.74 -21.92
C MET A 1 -42.00 -41.03 -22.81
N VAL A 2 -41.50 -40.25 -23.78
CA VAL A 2 -42.16 -39.70 -25.00
C VAL A 2 -43.18 -38.56 -24.87
N ARG A 3 -42.81 -37.42 -25.46
CA ARG A 3 -43.59 -36.53 -26.36
C ARG A 3 -42.72 -35.30 -26.70
N SER A 4 -41.73 -35.36 -27.59
CA SER A 4 -41.83 -35.06 -29.03
C SER A 4 -42.86 -33.99 -29.43
N LEU A 5 -42.44 -32.76 -29.79
CA LEU A 5 -43.00 -32.03 -30.93
C LEU A 5 -42.22 -30.78 -31.39
N LYS A 6 -41.57 -30.94 -32.54
CA LYS A 6 -41.55 -30.06 -33.74
C LYS A 6 -41.15 -28.58 -33.61
N TYR A 7 -39.96 -28.32 -34.15
CA TYR A 7 -39.61 -27.24 -35.09
C TYR A 7 -40.73 -26.27 -35.46
N LEU A 8 -40.49 -24.98 -35.22
CA LEU A 8 -41.01 -23.91 -36.06
C LEU A 8 -39.85 -22.97 -36.39
N VAL A 9 -39.13 -23.39 -37.42
CA VAL A 9 -38.29 -22.55 -38.26
C VAL A 9 -39.19 -21.46 -38.83
N ALA A 10 -38.92 -20.20 -38.51
CA ALA A 10 -39.45 -19.04 -39.23
C ALA A 10 -38.28 -18.34 -39.91
N ILE A 11 -38.44 -18.13 -41.22
CA ILE A 11 -37.43 -17.74 -42.21
C ILE A 11 -37.62 -16.25 -42.53
N PHE A 12 -36.50 -15.50 -42.47
CA PHE A 12 -36.14 -14.26 -43.23
C PHE A 12 -36.90 -12.94 -42.95
N PRO A 13 -36.29 -11.74 -43.18
CA PRO A 13 -35.25 -11.47 -44.17
C PRO A 13 -34.02 -10.65 -43.74
N LEU A 14 -32.91 -10.97 -44.41
CA LEU A 14 -31.98 -10.07 -45.10
C LEU A 14 -32.12 -8.56 -44.77
N VAL A 15 -31.25 -8.04 -43.90
CA VAL A 15 -30.89 -6.62 -43.90
C VAL A 15 -29.36 -6.53 -43.92
N ALA A 16 -28.83 -6.48 -45.13
CA ALA A 16 -27.47 -6.01 -45.37
C ALA A 16 -27.51 -4.47 -45.29
N PHE A 17 -26.92 -3.90 -44.24
CA PHE A 17 -26.46 -2.51 -44.28
C PHE A 17 -24.98 -2.47 -43.90
N LEU A 18 -24.19 -2.20 -44.93
CA LEU A 18 -22.86 -1.60 -44.89
C LEU A 18 -22.77 -0.50 -43.82
N ALA A 19 -21.68 -0.50 -43.06
CA ALA A 19 -20.68 0.57 -43.03
C ALA A 19 -20.01 0.71 -41.65
N LEU A 20 -18.70 0.45 -41.65
CA LEU A 20 -17.64 1.27 -41.02
C LEU A 20 -17.80 1.67 -39.55
N GLY A 21 -17.01 1.03 -38.69
CA GLY A 21 -16.73 1.54 -37.35
C GLY A 21 -15.95 0.57 -36.46
N ILE A 22 -14.74 0.17 -36.85
CA ILE A 22 -13.79 -0.43 -35.89
C ILE A 22 -13.29 0.66 -34.94
N SER A 23 -14.07 0.96 -33.90
CA SER A 23 -13.57 1.75 -32.78
C SER A 23 -12.86 0.81 -31.82
N SER A 24 -11.57 0.57 -32.09
CA SER A 24 -10.65 0.00 -31.12
C SER A 24 -10.68 0.89 -29.88
N CYS A 25 -11.20 0.37 -28.76
CA CYS A 25 -10.93 0.94 -27.46
C CYS A 25 -9.47 0.66 -27.14
N ASP A 26 -8.60 1.56 -27.57
CA ASP A 26 -7.20 1.59 -27.18
C ASP A 26 -7.16 1.77 -25.66
N SER A 27 -6.66 0.74 -24.99
CA SER A 27 -6.48 0.70 -23.55
C SER A 27 -5.51 1.82 -23.19
N ALA A 28 -6.03 2.87 -22.56
CA ALA A 28 -5.27 4.04 -22.16
C ALA A 28 -4.06 3.62 -21.32
N LYS A 29 -2.89 3.56 -21.97
CA LYS A 29 -1.59 3.42 -21.31
C LYS A 29 -1.26 4.77 -20.66
N GLN A 30 -1.82 5.00 -19.48
CA GLN A 30 -1.37 6.07 -18.59
C GLN A 30 0.07 5.75 -18.21
N THR A 31 0.97 6.44 -18.90
CA THR A 31 2.38 6.49 -18.57
C THR A 31 2.45 7.35 -17.31
N ALA A 32 2.63 6.70 -16.16
CA ALA A 32 2.77 7.38 -14.88
C ALA A 32 4.06 8.21 -14.90
N ALA A 33 3.91 9.53 -14.96
CA ALA A 33 4.95 10.48 -14.60
C ALA A 33 5.16 10.45 -13.07
N PRO A 34 6.35 10.81 -12.55
CA PRO A 34 6.59 10.90 -11.11
C PRO A 34 5.62 11.94 -10.51
N GLN A 35 4.71 11.50 -9.65
CA GLN A 35 3.78 12.41 -8.99
C GLN A 35 4.54 13.19 -7.91
N PRO A 36 4.39 14.53 -7.83
CA PRO A 36 4.95 15.30 -6.75
C PRO A 36 4.23 14.90 -5.46
N ALA A 37 5.01 14.74 -4.38
CA ALA A 37 4.52 14.42 -3.05
C ALA A 37 3.28 15.26 -2.72
N SER A 38 2.12 14.59 -2.62
CA SER A 38 0.90 15.18 -2.06
C SER A 38 1.25 15.87 -0.76
N SER A 39 0.64 17.02 -0.47
CA SER A 39 0.83 17.76 0.77
C SER A 39 0.34 16.92 1.96
N VAL A 40 1.22 16.07 2.47
CA VAL A 40 1.01 15.23 3.64
C VAL A 40 1.07 16.12 4.87
N THR A 41 -0.01 16.20 5.63
CA THR A 41 0.08 16.62 7.04
C THR A 41 0.70 15.45 7.80
N LEU A 42 2.04 15.41 7.87
CA LEU A 42 2.76 14.38 8.63
C LEU A 42 2.34 14.48 10.11
N GLY A 43 2.31 13.34 10.81
CA GLY A 43 2.15 13.33 12.27
C GLY A 43 3.30 14.04 12.97
N LYS A 44 3.44 13.83 14.29
CA LYS A 44 4.60 14.31 15.07
C LYS A 44 5.87 13.54 14.63
N GLY A 45 6.38 13.85 13.44
CA GLY A 45 7.61 13.30 12.88
C GLY A 45 8.84 14.10 13.30
N GLY A 46 9.89 14.05 12.50
CA GLY A 46 11.14 14.78 12.71
C GLY A 46 12.34 13.89 12.98
N GLU A 47 12.30 12.63 12.55
CA GLU A 47 13.52 11.84 12.38
C GLU A 47 14.25 12.29 11.10
N THR A 48 15.54 12.60 11.23
CA THR A 48 16.37 13.12 10.12
C THR A 48 17.57 12.24 9.83
N ARG A 49 17.83 11.23 10.68
CA ARG A 49 18.89 10.26 10.48
C ARG A 49 18.49 9.28 9.37
N PRO A 50 19.46 8.76 8.60
CA PRO A 50 19.20 7.69 7.66
C PRO A 50 18.85 6.38 8.39
N THR A 51 18.05 5.53 7.75
CA THR A 51 17.80 4.17 8.24
C THR A 51 19.05 3.30 8.12
N LEU A 52 19.12 2.24 8.93
CA LEU A 52 20.13 1.19 8.74
C LEU A 52 19.84 0.41 7.45
N PRO A 53 20.89 -0.03 6.72
CA PRO A 53 20.70 -0.74 5.47
C PRO A 53 20.10 -2.13 5.72
N ALA A 54 19.07 -2.49 4.93
CA ALA A 54 18.38 -3.78 5.01
C ALA A 54 19.32 -5.00 4.91
N SER A 55 20.46 -4.86 4.21
CA SER A 55 21.48 -5.90 4.07
C SER A 55 22.15 -6.31 5.38
N ASN A 56 21.97 -5.56 6.46
CA ASN A 56 22.45 -5.92 7.80
C ASN A 56 21.56 -7.00 8.46
N PHE A 57 20.38 -7.26 7.90
CA PHE A 57 19.36 -8.12 8.49
C PHE A 57 18.91 -9.20 7.51
N THR A 58 18.04 -10.10 7.96
CA THR A 58 17.45 -11.17 7.14
C THR A 58 15.94 -11.26 7.36
N GLY A 59 15.23 -11.94 6.46
CA GLY A 59 13.81 -12.24 6.63
C GLY A 59 12.92 -10.99 6.71
N GLU A 60 11.88 -11.04 7.55
CA GLU A 60 10.94 -9.92 7.73
C GLU A 60 11.61 -8.67 8.29
N THR A 61 12.64 -8.83 9.12
CA THR A 61 13.44 -7.69 9.58
C THR A 61 14.08 -6.96 8.41
N ALA A 62 14.75 -7.68 7.50
CA ALA A 62 15.32 -7.05 6.29
C ALA A 62 14.24 -6.36 5.45
N ALA A 63 13.08 -7.00 5.29
CA ALA A 63 11.95 -6.42 4.56
C ALA A 63 11.44 -5.12 5.22
N ALA A 64 11.39 -5.06 6.56
CA ALA A 64 10.97 -3.87 7.28
C ALA A 64 11.98 -2.72 7.17
N TYR A 65 13.30 -3.00 7.28
CA TYR A 65 14.33 -1.97 7.04
C TYR A 65 14.34 -1.50 5.59
N GLN A 66 14.06 -2.39 4.63
CA GLN A 66 13.89 -2.00 3.23
C GLN A 66 12.65 -1.11 3.05
N ALA A 67 11.52 -1.49 3.62
CA ALA A 67 10.29 -0.70 3.60
C ALA A 67 10.52 0.71 4.18
N ALA A 68 11.23 0.80 5.31
CA ALA A 68 11.57 2.07 5.94
C ALA A 68 12.48 2.95 5.07
N ALA A 69 13.40 2.34 4.32
CA ALA A 69 14.25 3.06 3.37
C ALA A 69 13.51 3.50 2.09
N GLU A 70 12.49 2.74 1.65
CA GLU A 70 11.71 3.05 0.44
C GLU A 70 10.68 4.18 0.66
N VAL A 71 10.10 4.30 1.86
CA VAL A 71 9.06 5.29 2.19
C VAL A 71 9.30 6.02 3.52
N PRO A 72 10.48 6.64 3.74
CA PRO A 72 10.85 7.21 5.03
C PRO A 72 9.88 8.30 5.51
N GLU A 73 9.38 9.15 4.61
CA GLU A 73 8.41 10.19 4.94
C GLU A 73 7.06 9.64 5.41
N VAL A 74 6.67 8.46 4.93
CA VAL A 74 5.45 7.78 5.39
C VAL A 74 5.65 7.31 6.82
N LEU A 75 6.74 6.59 7.10
CA LEU A 75 7.03 6.09 8.44
C LEU A 75 7.29 7.22 9.44
N ASP A 76 7.90 8.34 9.02
CA ASP A 76 8.10 9.48 9.91
C ASP A 76 6.77 10.17 10.26
N GLY A 77 5.75 10.02 9.42
CA GLY A 77 4.40 10.51 9.67
C GLY A 77 3.57 9.63 10.61
N LEU A 78 4.06 8.46 11.02
CA LEU A 78 3.34 7.46 11.80
C LEU A 78 3.83 7.38 13.24
N TYR A 79 2.88 7.20 14.16
CA TYR A 79 3.16 6.78 15.53
C TYR A 79 3.52 5.29 15.54
N CYS A 80 4.43 4.89 16.42
CA CYS A 80 4.74 3.47 16.61
C CYS A 80 4.01 2.92 17.85
N TYR A 81 3.17 1.89 17.66
CA TYR A 81 2.37 1.32 18.74
C TYR A 81 3.13 0.42 19.71
N CYS A 82 4.45 0.26 19.54
CA CYS A 82 5.30 -0.30 20.59
C CYS A 82 5.58 0.70 21.74
N ASP A 83 5.10 1.94 21.61
CA ASP A 83 5.25 3.02 22.60
C ASP A 83 6.73 3.35 22.93
N CYS A 84 7.65 3.12 21.98
CA CYS A 84 9.08 3.39 22.17
C CYS A 84 9.38 4.88 22.43
N GLU A 85 8.47 5.81 22.10
CA GLU A 85 8.63 7.23 22.46
C GLU A 85 8.79 7.45 23.98
N LYS A 86 8.17 6.60 24.80
CA LYS A 86 8.15 6.75 26.26
C LYS A 86 9.51 6.43 26.91
N ASN A 87 10.27 5.51 26.32
CA ASN A 87 11.45 4.92 26.96
C ASN A 87 12.75 5.03 26.12
N PHE A 88 12.64 5.18 24.80
CA PHE A 88 13.78 5.21 23.87
C PHE A 88 13.99 6.57 23.20
N GLY A 89 13.06 7.51 23.38
CA GLY A 89 13.15 8.85 22.78
C GLY A 89 12.94 8.88 21.26
N HIS A 90 12.42 7.79 20.70
CA HIS A 90 11.98 7.71 19.31
C HIS A 90 10.79 8.65 19.06
N LYS A 91 10.76 9.28 17.88
CA LYS A 91 9.79 10.34 17.56
C LYS A 91 8.63 9.84 16.71
N SER A 92 8.90 8.83 15.90
CA SER A 92 8.01 8.28 14.87
C SER A 92 8.38 6.82 14.62
N LEU A 93 7.58 6.10 13.84
CA LEU A 93 7.89 4.74 13.40
C LEU A 93 9.24 4.68 12.66
N LEU A 94 9.60 5.72 11.90
CA LEU A 94 10.91 5.78 11.22
C LEU A 94 12.08 5.72 12.22
N SER A 95 11.92 6.30 13.41
CA SER A 95 12.97 6.31 14.44
C SER A 95 13.39 4.90 14.88
N CYS A 96 12.51 3.90 14.74
CA CYS A 96 12.83 2.51 15.05
C CYS A 96 13.83 1.90 14.06
N PHE A 97 13.99 2.48 12.87
CA PHE A 97 14.79 1.93 11.77
C PHE A 97 16.10 2.67 11.52
N VAL A 98 16.39 3.73 12.28
CA VAL A 98 17.70 4.42 12.26
C VAL A 98 18.69 3.83 13.27
N ASP A 99 18.24 2.87 14.08
CA ASP A 99 19.03 2.02 14.96
C ASP A 99 18.51 0.57 14.89
N GLU A 100 19.00 -0.32 15.76
CA GLU A 100 18.64 -1.74 15.78
C GLU A 100 17.35 -2.07 16.56
N HIS A 101 16.61 -1.07 17.06
CA HIS A 101 15.38 -1.32 17.81
C HIS A 101 14.36 -2.06 16.95
N GLY A 102 14.13 -1.61 15.71
CA GLY A 102 13.21 -2.22 14.76
C GLY A 102 13.52 -3.70 14.49
N ALA A 103 14.77 -4.11 14.61
CA ALA A 103 15.17 -5.51 14.45
C ALA A 103 14.68 -6.44 15.58
N ASN A 104 14.29 -5.87 16.73
CA ASN A 104 13.93 -6.60 17.94
C ASN A 104 12.45 -6.40 18.34
N CYS A 105 11.63 -5.84 17.45
CA CYS A 105 10.23 -5.52 17.75
C CYS A 105 9.30 -5.88 16.59
N ASP A 106 8.50 -6.93 16.79
CA ASP A 106 7.53 -7.41 15.80
C ASP A 106 6.50 -6.33 15.42
N ILE A 107 6.10 -5.47 16.37
CA ILE A 107 5.17 -4.36 16.12
C ILE A 107 5.79 -3.38 15.12
N CYS A 108 7.04 -2.95 15.33
CA CYS A 108 7.76 -2.08 14.40
C CYS A 108 7.86 -2.70 13.01
N ILE A 109 8.25 -3.98 12.95
CA ILE A 109 8.40 -4.74 11.70
C ILE A 109 7.08 -4.75 10.91
N TYR A 110 5.99 -5.15 11.55
CA TYR A 110 4.70 -5.28 10.87
C TYR A 110 4.07 -3.94 10.52
N GLU A 111 4.21 -2.90 11.36
CA GLU A 111 3.75 -1.56 11.03
C GLU A 111 4.47 -1.00 9.81
N ALA A 112 5.79 -1.14 9.73
CA ALA A 112 6.58 -0.63 8.62
C ALA A 112 6.23 -1.31 7.29
N ILE A 113 6.13 -2.64 7.30
CA ILE A 113 5.73 -3.42 6.12
C ILE A 113 4.31 -3.03 5.68
N MET A 114 3.36 -2.93 6.63
CA MET A 114 1.98 -2.57 6.33
C MET A 114 1.86 -1.15 5.76
N ALA A 115 2.53 -0.18 6.37
CA ALA A 115 2.52 1.21 5.92
C ALA A 115 3.09 1.36 4.50
N HIS A 116 4.22 0.71 4.25
CA HIS A 116 4.85 0.65 2.93
C HIS A 116 3.93 0.03 1.88
N ASP A 117 3.30 -1.12 2.18
CA ASP A 117 2.41 -1.80 1.25
C ASP A 117 1.16 -0.97 0.91
N LEU A 118 0.60 -0.27 1.90
CA LEU A 118 -0.52 0.65 1.69
C LEU A 118 -0.09 1.85 0.84
N HIS A 119 1.09 2.42 1.09
CA HIS A 119 1.64 3.50 0.28
C HIS A 119 1.83 3.06 -1.18
N LYS A 120 2.39 1.87 -1.43
CA LYS A 120 2.56 1.33 -2.79
C LYS A 120 1.25 1.02 -3.51
N LYS A 121 0.16 0.85 -2.76
CA LYS A 121 -1.21 0.75 -3.29
C LYS A 121 -1.86 2.11 -3.56
N GLY A 122 -1.16 3.22 -3.28
CA GLY A 122 -1.67 4.58 -3.49
C GLY A 122 -2.61 5.06 -2.39
N VAL A 123 -2.64 4.40 -1.22
CA VAL A 123 -3.41 4.88 -0.07
C VAL A 123 -2.75 6.16 0.47
N ASP A 124 -3.55 7.20 0.68
CA ASP A 124 -3.03 8.46 1.22
C ASP A 124 -2.65 8.34 2.70
N MET A 125 -1.94 9.34 3.22
CA MET A 125 -1.41 9.32 4.57
C MET A 125 -2.45 9.26 5.68
N ASN A 126 -3.66 9.80 5.47
CA ASN A 126 -4.73 9.70 6.45
C ASN A 126 -5.33 8.28 6.44
N GLY A 127 -5.46 7.67 5.27
CA GLY A 127 -5.86 6.28 5.11
C GLY A 127 -4.85 5.31 5.72
N ILE A 128 -3.54 5.55 5.53
CA ILE A 128 -2.47 4.75 6.13
C ILE A 128 -2.54 4.86 7.66
N LYS A 129 -2.59 6.07 8.22
CA LYS A 129 -2.75 6.29 9.67
C LYS A 129 -3.95 5.52 10.22
N LYS A 130 -5.13 5.69 9.60
CA LYS A 130 -6.35 4.99 10.03
C LYS A 130 -6.18 3.47 10.00
N ALA A 131 -5.58 2.91 8.96
CA ALA A 131 -5.39 1.46 8.85
C ALA A 131 -4.41 0.92 9.90
N ILE A 132 -3.33 1.66 10.19
CA ILE A 132 -2.37 1.33 11.26
C ILE A 132 -3.08 1.43 12.62
N ASP A 133 -3.80 2.51 12.89
CA ASP A 133 -4.53 2.70 14.14
C ASP A 133 -5.55 1.57 14.39
N GLU A 134 -6.33 1.20 13.36
CA GLU A 134 -7.29 0.08 13.44
C GLU A 134 -6.60 -1.25 13.74
N ARG A 135 -5.39 -1.45 13.20
CA ARG A 135 -4.67 -2.72 13.34
C ARG A 135 -3.92 -2.86 14.66
N PHE A 136 -3.43 -1.75 15.24
CA PHE A 136 -2.45 -1.81 16.34
C PHE A 136 -2.87 -1.04 17.61
N SER A 137 -3.89 -0.17 17.58
CA SER A 137 -4.26 0.65 18.75
C SER A 137 -4.69 -0.12 20.00
N HIS A 138 -5.10 -1.38 19.86
CA HIS A 138 -5.44 -2.26 20.98
C HIS A 138 -4.22 -2.80 21.73
N LEU A 139 -3.01 -2.63 21.19
CA LEU A 139 -1.74 -3.05 21.80
C LEU A 139 -1.16 -2.01 22.76
N ARG A 140 -1.81 -0.84 22.89
CA ARG A 140 -1.36 0.21 23.80
C ARG A 140 -1.42 -0.27 25.24
N HIS A 141 -0.33 -0.07 25.97
CA HIS A 141 -0.19 -0.42 27.39
C HIS A 141 0.14 0.83 28.24
#